data_AF-A0A7S8F7D7-F1
#
_entry.id   AF-A0A7S8F7D7-F1
#
_cell.length_a   1.000
_cell.length_b   1.000
_cell.length_c   1.000
_cell.angle_alpha   90.00
_cell.angle_beta   90.00
_cell.angle_gamma   90.00
#
_symmetry.space_group_name_H-M   'P 1'
#
loop_
_entity.id
_entity.type
_entity.pdbx_description
1 polymer ?
#
loop_
_entity_poly.entity_id
_entity_poly.type
_entity_poly.pdbx_seq_one_letter_code
_entity_poly.pdbx_strand_id
1 'polypeptide(L)'
;MPRRRKAGPVSLDIFYRDGYVDGSWLGLHPREFALLWRLAETPYTRVSRRQLLADVWRMDHLPETNSLEVHVSRLRAKLAISRCGWLVETHPKGGYQLGGDRHGSFHAFAGARREMLDSAATLGNGGLKGSAQEGIQHAIQRPRFD
;
A
#
# COMPACT_ATOMS: atom_id res chain seq x y z
N MET A 1 27.05 11.76 12.77
CA MET A 1 25.93 11.03 12.14
C MET A 1 25.05 10.43 13.24
N PRO A 2 23.73 10.67 13.23
CA PRO A 2 22.84 10.10 14.25
C PRO A 2 22.77 8.57 14.10
N ARG A 3 22.79 7.84 15.22
CA ARG A 3 22.72 6.36 15.24
C ARG A 3 21.38 5.81 14.74
N ARG A 4 20.31 6.56 14.97
CA ARG A 4 18.96 6.22 14.50
C ARG A 4 18.35 7.39 13.75
N ARG A 5 17.55 7.10 12.74
CA ARG A 5 16.82 8.07 11.92
C ARG A 5 15.39 7.61 11.74
N LYS A 6 14.42 8.51 11.85
CA LYS A 6 13.01 8.19 11.60
C LYS A 6 12.65 8.48 10.14
N ALA A 7 11.88 7.58 9.55
CA ALA A 7 11.32 7.67 8.20
C ALA A 7 9.82 7.36 8.30
N GLY A 8 9.01 8.37 8.62
CA GLY A 8 7.60 8.17 8.98
C GLY A 8 7.46 7.20 10.17
N PRO A 9 6.67 6.12 10.05
CA PRO A 9 6.50 5.12 11.11
C PRO A 9 7.70 4.16 11.27
N VAL A 10 8.65 4.17 10.34
CA VAL A 10 9.82 3.27 10.36
C VAL A 10 11.00 3.95 11.07
N SER A 11 11.61 3.25 12.02
CA SER A 11 12.85 3.67 12.68
C SER A 11 14.03 2.92 12.08
N LEU A 12 14.99 3.65 11.48
CA LEU A 12 16.20 3.09 10.89
C LEU A 12 17.34 3.12 11.89
N ASP A 13 18.08 2.03 12.01
CA ASP A 13 19.25 1.91 12.87
C ASP A 13 20.51 1.59 12.04
N ILE A 14 21.55 2.43 12.14
CA ILE A 14 22.80 2.23 11.39
C ILE A 14 23.63 1.07 11.90
N PHE A 15 23.47 0.68 13.16
CA PHE A 15 24.24 -0.39 13.78
C PHE A 15 23.78 -1.74 13.26
N TYR A 16 22.46 -1.95 13.24
CA TYR A 16 21.84 -3.14 12.68
C TYR A 16 21.70 -3.09 11.16
N ARG A 17 21.83 -1.90 10.55
CA ARG A 17 21.57 -1.64 9.12
C ARG A 17 20.20 -2.16 8.69
N ASP A 18 19.22 -1.98 9.57
CA ASP A 18 17.86 -2.45 9.38
C ASP A 18 16.86 -1.41 9.87
N GLY A 19 15.60 -1.59 9.46
CA GLY A 19 14.48 -0.79 9.93
C GLY A 19 13.61 -1.58 10.91
N TYR A 20 13.02 -0.85 11.84
CA TYR A 20 12.14 -1.35 12.87
C TYR A 20 10.81 -0.60 12.83
N VAL A 21 9.71 -1.33 12.85
CA VAL A 21 8.36 -0.78 12.81
C VAL A 21 7.43 -1.68 13.60
N ASP A 22 6.58 -1.06 14.43
CA ASP A 22 5.54 -1.76 15.22
C ASP A 22 6.04 -3.02 15.93
N GLY A 23 7.20 -2.97 16.60
CA GLY A 23 7.70 -4.14 17.31
C GLY A 23 8.59 -5.08 16.48
N SER A 24 8.63 -4.94 15.15
CA SER A 24 9.21 -5.92 14.23
C SER A 24 10.34 -5.36 13.35
N TRP A 25 11.35 -6.19 13.10
CA TRP A 25 12.45 -5.89 12.18
C TRP A 25 12.03 -6.17 10.73
N LEU A 26 12.44 -5.28 9.82
CA LEU A 26 12.11 -5.39 8.39
C LEU A 26 12.99 -6.37 7.63
N GLY A 27 14.16 -6.74 8.16
CA GLY A 27 15.10 -7.65 7.50
C GLY A 27 15.64 -7.06 6.20
N LEU A 28 15.96 -5.76 6.18
CA LEU A 28 16.45 -5.05 5.01
C LEU A 28 17.85 -5.51 4.62
N HIS A 29 18.09 -5.70 3.33
CA HIS A 29 19.42 -5.95 2.81
C HIS A 29 20.24 -4.65 2.85
N PRO A 30 21.58 -4.69 2.98
CA PRO A 30 22.41 -3.48 3.10
C PRO A 30 22.15 -2.40 2.05
N ARG A 31 21.86 -2.79 0.81
CA ARG A 31 21.54 -1.84 -0.28
C ARG A 31 20.14 -1.23 -0.15
N GLU A 32 19.16 -2.02 0.30
CA GLU A 32 17.79 -1.56 0.53
C GLU A 32 17.76 -0.58 1.71
N PHE A 33 18.50 -0.89 2.78
CA PHE A 33 18.71 0.00 3.92
C PHE A 33 19.38 1.31 3.50
N ALA A 34 20.48 1.25 2.74
CA ALA A 34 21.19 2.44 2.28
C ALA A 34 20.29 3.34 1.41
N LEU A 35 19.47 2.75 0.53
CA LEU A 35 18.51 3.49 -0.28
C LEU A 35 17.46 4.19 0.60
N LEU A 36 16.86 3.48 1.55
CA LEU A 36 15.89 4.06 2.47
C LEU A 36 16.51 5.13 3.38
N TRP A 37 17.74 4.92 3.83
CA TRP A 37 18.51 5.87 4.64
C TRP A 37 18.76 7.17 3.88
N ARG A 38 19.17 7.09 2.60
CA ARG A 38 19.35 8.27 1.76
C ARG A 38 18.03 9.01 1.55
N LEU A 39 16.95 8.30 1.24
CA LEU A 39 15.63 8.91 1.10
C LEU A 39 15.15 9.57 2.41
N ALA A 40 15.44 8.96 3.55
CA ALA A 40 15.15 9.52 4.88
C ALA A 40 16.02 10.74 5.24
N GLU A 41 17.09 10.99 4.49
CA GLU A 41 17.92 12.17 4.68
C GLU A 41 17.38 13.42 4.01
N THR A 42 16.65 13.28 2.91
CA THR A 42 15.82 14.37 2.36
C THR A 42 14.39 13.87 2.19
N PRO A 43 13.62 13.78 3.29
CA PRO A 43 12.23 13.34 3.20
C PRO A 43 11.45 14.30 2.28
N TYR A 44 10.42 13.79 1.62
CA TYR A 44 9.57 14.57 0.69
C TYR A 44 10.30 15.17 -0.54
N THR A 45 11.59 14.91 -0.71
CA THR A 45 12.37 15.43 -1.81
C THR A 45 12.58 14.34 -2.85
N ARG A 46 12.37 14.69 -4.13
CA ARG A 46 12.67 13.80 -5.25
C ARG A 46 14.18 13.57 -5.34
N VAL A 47 14.58 12.31 -5.20
CA VAL A 47 15.95 11.86 -5.47
C VAL A 47 15.97 11.12 -6.81
N SER A 48 16.84 11.56 -7.72
CA SER A 48 16.95 10.96 -9.07
C SER A 48 17.61 9.58 -9.01
N ARG A 49 17.34 8.73 -10.02
CA ARG A 49 17.98 7.41 -10.15
C ARG A 49 19.51 7.50 -10.14
N ARG A 50 20.06 8.47 -10.88
CA ARG A 50 21.51 8.71 -10.96
C ARG A 50 22.09 9.06 -9.59
N GLN A 51 21.39 9.88 -8.82
CA GLN A 51 21.83 10.27 -7.47
C GLN A 51 21.78 9.09 -6.50
N LEU A 52 20.71 8.29 -6.51
CA LEU A 52 20.64 7.08 -5.69
C LEU A 52 21.72 6.06 -6.07
N LEU A 53 22.03 5.91 -7.35
CA LEU A 53 23.12 5.05 -7.79
C LEU A 53 24.48 5.56 -7.30
N ALA A 54 24.74 6.85 -7.44
CA ALA A 54 25.97 7.46 -6.93
C ALA A 54 26.10 7.34 -5.40
N ASP A 55 25.05 7.63 -4.64
CA ASP A 55 25.06 7.61 -3.17
C ASP A 55 25.09 6.19 -2.58
N VAL A 56 24.32 5.24 -3.13
CA VAL A 56 24.15 3.89 -2.56
C VAL A 56 25.16 2.90 -3.13
N TRP A 57 25.44 2.97 -4.43
CA TRP A 57 26.38 2.07 -5.09
C TRP A 57 27.80 2.63 -5.19
N ARG A 58 28.02 3.94 -4.92
CA ARG A 58 29.30 4.63 -5.12
C ARG A 58 29.85 4.44 -6.54
N MET A 59 28.94 4.24 -7.50
CA MET A 59 29.24 4.07 -8.91
C MET A 59 28.89 5.37 -9.64
N ASP A 60 29.84 5.86 -10.44
CA ASP A 60 29.63 7.05 -11.28
C ASP A 60 28.80 6.72 -12.54
N HIS A 61 28.72 5.43 -12.88
CA HIS A 61 28.06 4.89 -14.07
C HIS A 61 26.74 4.20 -13.72
N LEU A 62 25.70 4.44 -14.54
CA LEU A 62 24.43 3.71 -14.44
C LEU A 62 24.66 2.27 -14.93
N PRO A 63 24.44 1.24 -14.09
CA PRO A 63 24.44 -0.12 -14.59
C PRO A 63 23.28 -0.26 -15.59
N GLU A 64 23.52 -0.93 -16.73
CA GLU A 64 22.49 -1.25 -17.73
C GLU A 64 21.36 -2.11 -17.13
N THR A 65 21.67 -2.86 -16.08
CA THR A 65 20.70 -3.70 -15.40
C THR A 65 19.81 -2.87 -14.47
N ASN A 66 18.50 -3.11 -14.51
CA ASN A 66 17.48 -2.50 -13.64
C ASN A 66 17.60 -2.89 -12.14
N SER A 67 18.81 -3.07 -11.64
CA SER A 67 19.12 -3.45 -10.26
C SER A 67 18.46 -2.51 -9.26
N LEU A 68 18.47 -1.19 -9.51
CA LEU A 68 17.85 -0.23 -8.62
C LEU A 68 16.34 -0.49 -8.48
N GLU A 69 15.62 -0.67 -9.59
CA GLU A 69 14.18 -0.94 -9.56
C GLU A 69 13.85 -2.25 -8.87
N VAL A 70 14.65 -3.30 -9.11
CA VAL A 70 14.49 -4.58 -8.41
C VAL A 70 14.68 -4.41 -6.90
N HIS A 71 15.70 -3.66 -6.47
CA HIS A 71 15.92 -3.37 -5.06
C HIS A 71 14.81 -2.52 -4.45
N VAL A 72 14.27 -1.54 -5.17
CA VAL A 72 13.11 -0.76 -4.71
C VAL A 72 11.86 -1.62 -4.60
N SER A 73 11.60 -2.49 -5.56
CA SER A 73 10.45 -3.41 -5.52
C SER A 73 10.54 -4.38 -4.34
N ARG A 74 11.72 -4.94 -4.07
CA ARG A 74 11.95 -5.80 -2.89
C ARG A 74 11.81 -5.03 -1.58
N LEU A 75 12.38 -3.82 -1.51
CA LEU A 75 12.21 -2.92 -0.36
C LEU A 75 10.73 -2.62 -0.11
N ARG A 76 9.96 -2.29 -1.16
CA ARG A 76 8.52 -2.03 -1.06
C ARG A 76 7.74 -3.25 -0.60
N ALA A 77 8.09 -4.44 -1.10
CA ALA A 77 7.46 -5.69 -0.65
C ALA A 77 7.68 -5.93 0.86
N LYS A 78 8.91 -5.73 1.35
CA LYS A 78 9.24 -5.84 2.78
C LYS A 78 8.49 -4.79 3.61
N LEU A 79 8.46 -3.55 3.15
CA LEU A 79 7.72 -2.48 3.81
C LEU A 79 6.20 -2.72 3.79
N ALA A 80 5.66 -3.34 2.74
CA ALA A 80 4.24 -3.65 2.64
C ALA A 80 3.78 -4.66 3.70
N ILE A 81 4.63 -5.63 4.07
CA ILE A 81 4.36 -6.58 5.17
C ILE A 81 4.09 -5.81 6.48
N SER A 82 4.84 -4.74 6.72
CA SER A 82 4.68 -3.87 7.87
C SER A 82 3.75 -2.67 7.64
N ARG A 83 2.86 -2.74 6.62
CA ARG A 83 1.91 -1.67 6.27
C ARG A 83 2.55 -0.30 5.95
N CYS A 84 3.83 -0.31 5.58
CA CYS A 84 4.63 0.86 5.24
C CYS A 84 5.01 0.91 3.75
N GLY A 85 4.37 0.11 2.89
CA GLY A 85 4.69 0.06 1.46
C GLY A 85 4.48 1.39 0.70
N TRP A 86 3.72 2.31 1.29
CA TRP A 86 3.50 3.69 0.82
C TRP A 86 4.68 4.63 1.12
N LEU A 87 5.61 4.23 1.99
CA LEU A 87 6.71 5.09 2.44
C LEU A 87 7.74 5.36 1.34
N VAL A 88 7.81 4.52 0.31
CA VAL A 88 8.71 4.70 -0.83
C VAL A 88 7.88 4.81 -2.09
N GLU A 89 7.86 6.01 -2.68
CA GLU A 89 7.07 6.32 -3.86
C GLU A 89 7.97 6.67 -5.04
N THR A 90 7.55 6.27 -6.24
CA THR A 90 8.16 6.71 -7.49
C THR A 90 7.56 8.08 -7.84
N HIS A 91 8.40 9.09 -7.99
CA HIS A 91 7.95 10.42 -8.35
C HIS A 91 7.53 10.45 -9.85
N PRO A 92 6.44 11.13 -10.25
CA PRO A 92 5.93 11.12 -11.62
C PRO A 92 6.93 11.66 -12.67
N LYS A 93 7.78 12.61 -12.28
CA LYS A 93 8.91 13.08 -13.11
C LYS A 93 10.13 12.14 -13.08
N GLY A 94 9.95 10.87 -12.70
CA GLY A 94 11.00 9.89 -12.45
C GLY A 94 11.75 10.10 -11.13
N GLY A 95 12.50 9.07 -10.70
CA GLY A 95 13.18 9.04 -9.40
C GLY A 95 12.29 8.57 -8.26
N TYR A 96 12.78 8.69 -7.03
CA TYR A 96 12.12 8.17 -5.84
C TYR A 96 12.08 9.22 -4.75
N GLN A 97 11.05 9.15 -3.92
CA GLN A 97 10.87 10.02 -2.78
C GLN A 97 10.43 9.21 -1.58
N LEU A 98 10.76 9.71 -0.39
CA LEU A 98 10.13 9.22 0.83
C LEU A 98 8.71 9.80 0.90
N GLY A 99 7.73 8.92 0.90
CA GLY A 99 6.33 9.22 1.18
C GLY A 99 6.20 9.86 2.55
N GLY A 100 5.41 10.92 2.59
CA GLY A 100 5.19 11.70 3.79
C GLY A 100 4.23 11.07 4.79
N ASP A 101 4.24 11.57 6.02
CA ASP A 101 3.26 11.26 7.09
C ASP A 101 1.79 11.60 6.74
N ARG A 102 1.51 11.91 5.48
CA ARG A 102 0.18 12.17 4.93
C ARG A 102 -0.71 10.92 4.88
N HIS A 103 -0.19 9.74 5.24
CA HIS A 103 -0.99 8.52 5.37
C HIS A 103 -1.59 8.32 6.77
N GLY A 104 -1.14 9.07 7.80
CA GLY A 104 -1.74 9.06 9.13
C GLY A 104 -3.20 9.54 9.15
N SER A 105 -3.58 10.43 8.24
CA SER A 105 -4.93 10.98 8.15
C SER A 105 -5.89 10.22 7.22
N PHE A 106 -5.38 9.37 6.31
CA PHE A 106 -6.23 8.57 5.39
C PHE A 106 -6.47 7.13 5.87
N HIS A 107 -5.60 6.55 6.72
CA HIS A 107 -5.86 5.23 7.31
C HIS A 107 -6.96 5.23 8.38
N ALA A 108 -7.29 6.40 8.96
CA ALA A 108 -8.47 6.57 9.81
C ALA A 108 -9.78 6.23 9.07
N PHE A 109 -9.82 6.33 7.74
CA PHE A 109 -10.99 5.98 6.92
C PHE A 109 -10.92 4.58 6.28
N ALA A 110 -9.76 3.91 6.29
CA ALA A 110 -9.62 2.57 5.70
C ALA A 110 -10.13 1.43 6.61
N GLY A 111 -10.23 1.68 7.93
CA GLY A 111 -10.85 0.76 8.89
C GLY A 111 -12.38 0.82 8.93
N ALA A 112 -12.98 1.97 8.61
CA ALA A 112 -14.42 2.19 8.76
C ALA A 112 -15.30 1.50 7.70
N ARG A 113 -14.71 0.94 6.63
CA ARG A 113 -15.48 0.34 5.52
C ARG A 113 -15.79 -1.15 5.68
N ARG A 114 -15.20 -1.84 6.67
CA ARG A 114 -15.52 -3.26 6.92
C ARG A 114 -16.76 -3.41 7.80
N GLU A 115 -16.94 -2.56 8.82
CA GLU A 115 -18.10 -2.63 9.73
C GLU A 115 -19.42 -2.11 9.12
N MET A 116 -19.36 -1.20 8.14
CA MET A 116 -20.57 -0.66 7.50
C MET A 116 -21.24 -1.62 6.51
N LEU A 117 -20.51 -2.59 5.93
CA LEU A 117 -21.08 -3.54 4.97
C LEU A 117 -21.79 -4.72 5.64
N ASP A 118 -21.35 -5.14 6.84
CA ASP A 118 -22.03 -6.19 7.61
C ASP A 118 -23.32 -5.69 8.29
N SER A 119 -23.42 -4.38 8.58
CA SER A 119 -24.61 -3.78 9.23
C SER A 119 -25.77 -3.48 8.27
N ALA A 120 -25.54 -3.45 6.95
CA ALA A 120 -26.58 -3.23 5.95
C ALA A 120 -27.38 -4.51 5.59
N ALA A 121 -26.93 -5.68 6.06
CA ALA A 121 -27.53 -6.97 5.70
C ALA A 121 -28.61 -7.46 6.67
N THR A 122 -28.95 -6.72 7.74
CA THR A 122 -29.90 -7.20 8.78
C THR A 122 -31.24 -6.46 8.81
N LEU A 123 -31.47 -5.42 7.99
CA LEU A 123 -32.76 -4.75 7.92
C LEU A 123 -33.39 -4.87 6.53
N GLY A 124 -34.28 -5.84 6.36
CA GLY A 124 -35.21 -5.84 5.23
C GLY A 124 -35.78 -7.19 4.80
N ASN A 125 -36.52 -7.88 5.67
CA ASN A 125 -37.73 -8.60 5.24
C ASN A 125 -38.59 -9.05 6.43
N GLY A 126 -39.30 -8.09 7.03
CA GLY A 126 -40.50 -8.34 7.85
C GLY A 126 -41.70 -7.81 7.07
N GLY A 127 -42.62 -8.71 6.73
CA GLY A 127 -43.64 -8.48 5.71
C GLY A 127 -44.83 -7.60 6.11
N LEU A 128 -45.65 -7.32 5.10
CA LEU A 128 -47.02 -6.84 5.25
C LEU A 128 -47.93 -7.61 4.28
N LYS A 129 -48.98 -8.20 4.87
CA LYS A 129 -50.08 -8.92 4.22
C LYS A 129 -51.13 -7.95 3.64
N GLY A 130 -51.91 -8.46 2.68
CA GLY A 130 -53.34 -8.09 2.46
C GLY A 130 -53.61 -7.47 1.09
N SER A 131 -54.08 -8.23 0.09
CA SER A 131 -55.50 -8.56 -0.22
C SER A 131 -56.24 -7.48 -1.01
N ALA A 132 -56.57 -7.73 -2.29
CA ALA A 132 -57.95 -7.71 -2.83
C ALA A 132 -57.97 -7.96 -4.35
N GLN A 133 -59.12 -8.41 -4.82
CA GLN A 133 -59.44 -9.05 -6.09
C GLN A 133 -59.55 -8.08 -7.28
N GLU A 134 -59.30 -8.61 -8.48
CA GLU A 134 -60.15 -8.60 -9.69
C GLU A 134 -59.22 -8.91 -10.88
N GLY A 135 -59.40 -10.00 -11.61
CA GLY A 135 -60.41 -10.11 -12.65
C GLY A 135 -59.74 -9.88 -14.01
N ILE A 136 -59.61 -10.93 -14.82
CA ILE A 136 -59.86 -10.97 -16.27
C ILE A 136 -59.27 -12.27 -16.84
N GLN A 137 -60.15 -12.91 -17.60
CA GLN A 137 -60.06 -14.19 -18.29
C GLN A 137 -59.14 -14.11 -19.51
N HIS A 138 -58.63 -15.27 -19.92
CA HIS A 138 -58.36 -15.75 -21.30
C HIS A 138 -57.15 -16.70 -21.23
N ALA A 139 -57.35 -18.01 -21.11
CA ALA A 139 -57.54 -18.93 -22.23
C ALA A 139 -56.30 -18.98 -23.15
N ILE A 140 -55.69 -20.17 -23.26
CA ILE A 140 -55.47 -20.93 -24.51
C ILE A 140 -54.32 -21.97 -24.34
N GLN A 141 -54.74 -23.24 -24.37
CA GLN A 141 -54.12 -24.46 -24.93
C GLN A 141 -52.72 -25.01 -24.54
N ARG A 142 -52.78 -26.25 -24.00
CA ARG A 142 -51.93 -27.45 -24.19
C ARG A 142 -51.33 -27.58 -25.62
N PRO A 143 -50.25 -28.38 -25.92
CA PRO A 143 -49.91 -29.75 -25.43
C PRO A 143 -48.42 -29.93 -25.05
N ARG A 144 -47.93 -30.94 -24.27
CA ARG A 144 -47.96 -32.43 -24.26
C ARG A 144 -46.76 -33.07 -25.01
N PHE A 145 -46.04 -33.95 -24.29
CA PHE A 145 -45.00 -34.94 -24.70
C PHE A 145 -43.68 -34.36 -25.22
N ASP A 146 -42.50 -34.94 -24.94
CA ASP A 146 -42.11 -36.37 -24.87
C ASP A 146 -41.62 -36.83 -23.49
#